data_AF-A0A7L2PS49-F1
#
_entry.id   AF-A0A7L2PS49-F1
#
_cell.length_a   1.000
_cell.length_b   1.000
_cell.length_c   1.000
_cell.angle_alpha   90.00
_cell.angle_beta   90.00
_cell.angle_gamma   90.00
#
_symmetry.space_group_name_H-M   'P 1'
#
loop_
_entity.id
_entity.type
_entity.pdbx_description
1 polymer ?
#
loop_
_entity_poly.entity_id
_entity_poly.type
_entity_poly.pdbx_seq_one_letter_code
_entity_poly.pdbx_strand_id
1 'polypeptide(L)'
;LQGYASEMDNPNLVHLIPSALQNKKEILFGNLPEIYYFHNRIFLKEIENCIENPELLARCFLKRKEDLQIYEKYCQNKPRSEALWRQCGDSIFFQECQRKLDHKLSLDAYLLKPVQRITKYQLLLKEMLKCSKNSEGTAELEEALATVLDIIKSVNDSMHQIAITGYEGDVSELGKLLMQGSFNVWTDHKKGHNKVKDLARFKPMQRHLFLYTKMLLFCKKREENTDGHEKTASYSFKNSLKMSTVGITENVKGDNKKFEIWYNGREEVYIIQASSVELKNTWISEIRKVLT
;
A
#
# COMPACT_ATOMS: atom_id res chain seq x y z
N LEU A 1 23.38 -4.37 4.09
CA LEU A 1 23.80 -4.50 2.67
C LEU A 1 25.23 -4.98 2.63
N GLN A 2 26.17 -4.18 3.12
CA GLN A 2 27.47 -4.69 3.58
C GLN A 2 27.26 -5.65 4.76
N GLY A 3 27.99 -6.76 4.79
CA GLY A 3 28.01 -7.74 5.88
C GLY A 3 26.91 -8.82 5.85
N TYR A 4 25.94 -8.74 4.94
CA TYR A 4 24.99 -9.84 4.69
C TYR A 4 24.77 -10.05 3.19
N ALA A 5 24.24 -9.03 2.50
CA ALA A 5 23.95 -9.12 1.08
C ALA A 5 25.22 -9.27 0.24
N SER A 6 26.30 -8.55 0.59
CA SER A 6 27.62 -8.73 -0.03
C SER A 6 28.25 -10.08 0.29
N GLU A 7 28.03 -10.60 1.49
CA GLU A 7 28.59 -11.88 1.94
C GLU A 7 27.98 -13.08 1.20
N MET A 8 26.80 -12.92 0.59
CA MET A 8 26.23 -13.93 -0.29
C MET A 8 27.06 -14.18 -1.56
N ASP A 9 27.90 -13.22 -1.94
CA ASP A 9 28.80 -13.32 -3.08
C ASP A 9 30.25 -13.62 -2.65
N ASN A 10 30.49 -13.80 -1.33
CA ASN A 10 31.82 -14.07 -0.78
C ASN A 10 32.20 -15.56 -1.00
N PRO A 11 33.29 -15.88 -1.73
CA PRO A 11 33.72 -17.26 -1.96
C PRO A 11 33.95 -18.06 -0.67
N ASN A 12 34.32 -17.38 0.42
CA ASN A 12 34.56 -18.03 1.72
C ASN A 12 33.28 -18.38 2.48
N LEU A 13 32.12 -17.83 2.09
CA LEU A 13 30.84 -18.05 2.77
C LEU A 13 29.76 -18.67 1.87
N VAL A 14 29.96 -18.68 0.55
CA VAL A 14 28.98 -19.18 -0.42
C VAL A 14 28.55 -20.62 -0.14
N HIS A 15 29.44 -21.46 0.37
CA HIS A 15 29.17 -22.85 0.73
C HIS A 15 28.25 -23.01 1.95
N LEU A 16 28.06 -21.94 2.75
CA LEU A 16 27.16 -21.93 3.91
C LEU A 16 25.74 -21.49 3.53
N ILE A 17 25.52 -20.99 2.30
CA ILE A 17 24.23 -20.49 1.85
C ILE A 17 23.24 -21.67 1.71
N PRO A 18 22.11 -21.66 2.43
CA PRO A 18 21.12 -22.73 2.34
C PRO A 18 20.44 -22.75 0.96
N SER A 19 20.05 -23.93 0.51
CA SER A 19 19.38 -24.14 -0.79
C SER A 19 18.13 -23.26 -0.95
N ALA A 20 17.36 -23.07 0.13
CA ALA A 20 16.18 -22.20 0.14
C ALA A 20 16.49 -20.75 -0.26
N LEU A 21 17.72 -20.26 -0.01
CA LEU A 21 18.16 -18.87 -0.23
C LEU A 21 18.89 -18.67 -1.57
N GLN A 22 19.37 -19.75 -2.21
CA GLN A 22 20.11 -19.65 -3.47
C GLN A 22 19.32 -18.88 -4.53
N ASN A 23 19.96 -17.90 -5.17
CA ASN A 23 19.36 -17.00 -6.17
C ASN A 23 18.15 -16.17 -5.68
N LYS A 24 17.91 -16.08 -4.37
CA LYS A 24 16.80 -15.31 -3.78
C LYS A 24 17.24 -14.07 -3.01
N LYS A 25 18.44 -13.56 -3.28
CA LYS A 25 18.97 -12.32 -2.69
C LYS A 25 18.02 -11.13 -2.87
N GLU A 26 17.51 -10.94 -4.08
CA GLU A 26 16.56 -9.87 -4.41
C GLU A 26 15.20 -10.03 -3.70
N ILE A 27 14.79 -11.25 -3.36
CA ILE A 27 13.58 -11.50 -2.57
C ILE A 27 13.86 -11.18 -1.10
N LEU A 28 15.01 -11.59 -0.56
CA LEU A 28 15.35 -11.34 0.84
C LEU A 28 15.50 -9.84 1.13
N PHE A 29 16.26 -9.13 0.30
CA PHE A 29 16.56 -7.71 0.51
C PHE A 29 15.60 -6.76 -0.19
N GLY A 30 14.78 -7.23 -1.15
CA GLY A 30 13.95 -6.34 -1.96
C GLY A 30 14.78 -5.25 -2.65
N ASN A 31 14.20 -4.06 -2.78
CA ASN A 31 14.92 -2.87 -3.25
C ASN A 31 15.62 -2.08 -2.12
N LEU A 32 16.09 -2.74 -1.05
CA LEU A 32 16.85 -2.06 0.00
C LEU A 32 18.06 -1.26 -0.52
N PRO A 33 18.82 -1.69 -1.55
CA PRO A 33 19.89 -0.87 -2.13
C PRO A 33 19.42 0.49 -2.66
N GLU A 34 18.24 0.52 -3.28
CA GLU A 34 17.62 1.74 -3.81
C GLU A 34 17.23 2.70 -2.68
N ILE A 35 16.58 2.18 -1.63
CA ILE A 35 16.24 2.94 -0.42
C ILE A 35 17.51 3.50 0.24
N TYR A 36 18.52 2.67 0.42
CA TYR A 36 19.79 3.11 0.99
C TYR A 36 20.44 4.22 0.16
N TYR A 37 20.48 4.06 -1.17
CA TYR A 37 21.05 5.05 -2.07
C TYR A 37 20.33 6.40 -1.95
N PHE A 38 19.00 6.40 -2.03
CA PHE A 38 18.18 7.61 -1.90
C PHE A 38 18.48 8.34 -0.59
N HIS A 39 18.42 7.62 0.54
CA HIS A 39 18.66 8.25 1.84
C HIS A 39 20.09 8.74 2.00
N ASN A 40 21.08 7.92 1.64
CA ASN A 40 22.49 8.23 1.86
C ASN A 40 23.01 9.34 0.92
N ARG A 41 22.51 9.40 -0.32
CA ARG A 41 23.04 10.34 -1.32
C ARG A 41 22.24 11.64 -1.41
N ILE A 42 20.95 11.60 -1.09
CA ILE A 42 20.02 12.70 -1.33
C ILE A 42 19.39 13.15 -0.01
N PHE A 43 18.54 12.32 0.57
CA PHE A 43 17.61 12.78 1.61
C PHE A 43 18.32 13.18 2.91
N LEU A 44 19.35 12.45 3.33
CA LEU A 44 20.12 12.79 4.52
C LEU A 44 20.77 14.17 4.39
N LYS A 45 21.41 14.46 3.25
CA LYS A 45 22.07 15.74 3.00
C LYS A 45 21.08 16.90 2.98
N GLU A 46 19.92 16.69 2.38
CA GLU A 46 18.86 17.71 2.37
C GLU A 46 18.36 18.00 3.80
N ILE A 47 18.21 16.97 4.64
CA ILE A 47 17.84 17.14 6.06
C ILE A 47 18.95 17.84 6.85
N GLU A 48 20.21 17.46 6.66
CA GLU A 48 21.36 18.07 7.35
C GLU A 48 21.48 19.58 7.02
N ASN A 49 21.12 19.98 5.80
CA ASN A 49 21.08 21.40 5.42
C ASN A 49 19.94 22.19 6.08
N CYS A 50 18.97 21.51 6.71
CA CYS A 50 17.87 22.14 7.43
C CYS A 50 18.15 22.31 8.93
N ILE A 51 19.34 21.94 9.45
CA ILE A 51 19.63 22.00 10.89
C ILE A 51 19.46 23.43 11.45
N GLU A 52 19.96 24.44 10.73
CA GLU A 52 19.86 25.85 11.13
C GLU A 52 18.48 26.46 10.84
N ASN A 53 17.70 25.84 9.94
CA ASN A 53 16.39 26.33 9.48
C ASN A 53 15.39 25.15 9.42
N PRO A 54 14.92 24.64 10.57
CA PRO A 54 14.09 23.44 10.63
C PRO A 54 12.76 23.54 9.86
N GLU A 55 12.25 24.74 9.65
CA GLU A 55 11.06 25.02 8.85
C GLU A 55 11.22 24.59 7.38
N LEU A 56 12.45 24.58 6.84
CA LEU A 56 12.73 24.14 5.47
C LEU A 56 12.59 22.62 5.29
N LEU A 57 12.54 21.85 6.39
CA LEU A 57 12.41 20.41 6.34
C LEU A 57 11.13 19.98 5.60
N ALA A 58 10.04 20.75 5.74
CA ALA A 58 8.80 20.50 5.03
C ALA A 58 9.02 20.40 3.51
N ARG A 59 9.80 21.33 2.96
CA ARG A 59 10.12 21.40 1.53
C ARG A 59 10.91 20.18 1.06
N CYS A 60 11.78 19.61 1.90
CA CYS A 60 12.48 18.37 1.59
C CYS A 60 11.50 17.22 1.35
N PHE A 61 10.47 17.07 2.20
CA PHE A 61 9.46 16.01 2.00
C PHE A 61 8.61 16.27 0.75
N LEU A 62 8.15 17.49 0.55
CA LEU A 62 7.31 17.85 -0.60
C LEU A 62 8.04 17.65 -1.94
N LYS A 63 9.33 18.03 -2.01
CA LYS A 63 10.19 17.84 -3.18
C LYS A 63 10.47 16.38 -3.49
N ARG A 64 10.45 15.50 -2.49
CA ARG A 64 10.89 14.10 -2.57
C ARG A 64 9.75 13.09 -2.50
N LYS A 65 8.50 13.52 -2.65
CA LYS A 65 7.32 12.65 -2.52
C LYS A 65 7.30 11.51 -3.56
N GLU A 66 7.76 11.75 -4.78
CA GLU A 66 7.92 10.72 -5.81
C GLU A 66 9.07 9.76 -5.48
N ASP A 67 10.21 10.29 -5.02
CA ASP A 67 11.36 9.47 -4.62
C ASP A 67 11.01 8.52 -3.46
N LEU A 68 10.12 8.94 -2.55
CA LEU A 68 9.65 8.12 -1.43
C LEU A 68 8.74 6.95 -1.86
N GLN A 69 8.27 6.89 -3.11
CA GLN A 69 7.47 5.76 -3.62
C GLN A 69 8.27 4.45 -3.70
N ILE A 70 9.60 4.49 -3.62
CA ILE A 70 10.45 3.29 -3.53
C ILE A 70 10.09 2.39 -2.34
N TYR A 71 9.45 2.94 -1.30
CA TYR A 71 8.96 2.17 -0.15
C TYR A 71 7.79 1.23 -0.50
N GLU A 72 7.00 1.55 -1.53
CA GLU A 72 5.90 0.69 -1.99
C GLU A 72 6.44 -0.69 -2.42
N LYS A 73 7.43 -0.68 -3.31
CA LYS A 73 8.12 -1.88 -3.80
C LYS A 73 8.71 -2.70 -2.65
N TYR A 74 9.31 -2.05 -1.66
CA TYR A 74 9.88 -2.73 -0.50
C TYR A 74 8.81 -3.44 0.34
N CYS A 75 7.74 -2.72 0.67
CA CYS A 75 6.65 -3.23 1.49
C CYS A 75 5.92 -4.37 0.79
N GLN A 76 5.63 -4.26 -0.51
CA GLN A 76 5.03 -5.36 -1.30
C GLN A 76 5.90 -6.62 -1.31
N ASN A 77 7.22 -6.47 -1.25
CA ASN A 77 8.14 -7.61 -1.18
C ASN A 77 8.28 -8.17 0.25
N LYS A 78 8.01 -7.39 1.30
CA LYS A 78 8.28 -7.77 2.70
C LYS A 78 7.66 -9.11 3.11
N PRO A 79 6.39 -9.46 2.78
CA PRO A 79 5.83 -10.77 3.14
C PRO A 79 6.58 -11.94 2.49
N ARG A 80 7.08 -11.77 1.25
CA ARG A 80 7.90 -12.78 0.57
C ARG A 80 9.27 -12.93 1.21
N SER A 81 9.89 -11.81 1.59
CA SER A 81 11.14 -11.79 2.36
C SER A 81 10.98 -12.51 3.71
N GLU A 82 9.88 -12.26 4.44
CA GLU A 82 9.57 -12.92 5.71
C GLU A 82 9.33 -14.43 5.55
N ALA A 83 8.55 -14.83 4.54
CA ALA A 83 8.33 -16.24 4.24
C ALA A 83 9.63 -16.97 3.90
N LEU A 84 10.54 -16.32 3.17
CA LEU A 84 11.89 -16.85 2.90
C LEU A 84 12.71 -16.92 4.19
N TRP A 85 12.72 -15.86 5.00
CA TRP A 85 13.44 -15.81 6.26
C TRP A 85 13.02 -16.94 7.21
N ARG A 86 11.72 -17.26 7.31
CA ARG A 86 11.24 -18.39 8.13
C ARG A 86 11.83 -19.74 7.72
N GLN A 87 12.25 -19.91 6.47
CA GLN A 87 12.84 -21.16 5.96
C GLN A 87 14.35 -21.26 6.22
N CYS A 88 15.04 -20.13 6.38
CA CYS A 88 16.51 -20.12 6.36
C CYS A 88 17.18 -19.16 7.34
N GLY A 89 16.43 -18.46 8.19
CA GLY A 89 16.93 -17.42 9.09
C GLY A 89 17.93 -17.93 10.11
N ASP A 90 17.75 -19.17 10.58
CA ASP A 90 18.65 -19.83 11.54
C ASP A 90 19.88 -20.49 10.88
N SER A 91 20.11 -20.28 9.58
CA SER A 91 21.23 -20.91 8.87
C SER A 91 22.60 -20.42 9.37
N ILE A 92 23.59 -21.32 9.27
CA ILE A 92 24.99 -21.03 9.67
C ILE A 92 25.54 -19.79 8.94
N PHE A 93 25.14 -19.58 7.68
CA PHE A 93 25.50 -18.38 6.92
C PHE A 93 25.12 -17.08 7.65
N PHE A 94 23.87 -16.97 8.11
CA PHE A 94 23.42 -15.75 8.80
C PHE A 94 24.02 -15.62 10.20
N GLN A 95 24.22 -16.73 10.91
CA GLN A 95 24.90 -16.73 12.21
C GLN A 95 26.33 -16.21 12.09
N GLU A 96 27.07 -16.64 11.06
CA GLU A 96 28.45 -16.20 10.83
C GLU A 96 28.52 -14.73 10.39
N CYS A 97 27.59 -14.28 9.53
CA CYS A 97 27.46 -12.87 9.18
C CYS A 97 27.16 -11.99 10.41
N GLN A 98 26.22 -12.43 11.25
CA GLN A 98 25.82 -11.72 12.47
C GLN A 98 26.99 -11.63 13.45
N ARG A 99 27.75 -12.72 13.63
CA ARG A 99 28.93 -12.78 14.49
C ARG A 99 30.04 -11.84 13.99
N LYS A 100 30.34 -11.85 12.68
CA LYS A 100 31.34 -10.96 12.07
C LYS A 100 31.02 -9.48 12.24
N LEU A 101 29.73 -9.14 12.27
CA LEU A 101 29.25 -7.77 12.46
C LEU A 101 29.06 -7.37 13.92
N ASP A 102 29.22 -8.29 14.87
CA ASP A 102 28.89 -8.12 16.29
C ASP A 102 27.45 -7.58 16.50
N HIS A 103 26.52 -8.10 15.70
CA HIS A 103 25.12 -7.67 15.74
C HIS A 103 24.35 -8.38 16.87
N LYS A 104 23.73 -7.59 17.75
CA LYS A 104 22.85 -8.11 18.82
C LYS A 104 21.49 -8.59 18.33
N LEU A 105 21.05 -8.10 17.18
CA LEU A 105 19.77 -8.47 16.56
C LEU A 105 20.02 -9.28 15.29
N SER A 106 19.09 -10.18 14.98
CA SER A 106 19.07 -10.93 13.72
C SER A 106 18.76 -10.03 12.52
N LEU A 107 19.08 -10.51 11.31
CA LEU A 107 18.91 -9.74 10.07
C LEU A 107 17.47 -9.27 9.84
N ASP A 108 16.45 -10.06 10.16
CA ASP A 108 15.04 -9.70 9.97
C ASP A 108 14.64 -8.42 10.71
N ALA A 109 15.21 -8.17 11.90
CA ALA A 109 15.01 -6.92 12.63
C ALA A 109 15.54 -5.70 11.85
N TYR A 110 16.63 -5.88 11.09
CA TYR A 110 17.16 -4.83 10.20
C TYR A 110 16.33 -4.71 8.92
N LEU A 111 15.80 -5.81 8.38
CA LEU A 111 14.89 -5.80 7.24
C LEU A 111 13.52 -5.17 7.58
N LEU A 112 13.17 -5.02 8.85
CA LEU A 112 11.98 -4.28 9.24
C LEU A 112 12.18 -2.75 9.27
N LYS A 113 13.43 -2.28 9.27
CA LYS A 113 13.75 -0.84 9.42
C LYS A 113 13.13 0.06 8.35
N PRO A 114 13.06 -0.30 7.05
CA PRO A 114 12.40 0.56 6.07
C PRO A 114 10.90 0.75 6.36
N VAL A 115 10.19 -0.33 6.70
CA VAL A 115 8.76 -0.26 7.07
C VAL A 115 8.56 0.64 8.30
N GLN A 116 9.45 0.53 9.29
CA GLN A 116 9.43 1.39 10.46
C GLN A 116 9.79 2.85 10.12
N ARG A 117 10.70 3.07 9.18
CA ARG A 117 11.20 4.41 8.84
C ARG A 117 10.12 5.24 8.15
N ILE A 118 9.45 4.69 7.13
CA ILE A 118 8.40 5.42 6.41
C ILE A 118 7.25 5.82 7.34
N THR A 119 6.88 4.94 8.27
CA THR A 119 5.81 5.20 9.26
C THR A 119 6.24 6.15 10.39
N LYS A 120 7.55 6.32 10.62
CA LYS A 120 8.09 7.26 11.61
C LYS A 120 8.04 8.71 11.14
N TYR A 121 8.14 8.98 9.84
CA TYR A 121 8.17 10.35 9.32
C TYR A 121 6.94 11.18 9.69
N GLN A 122 5.73 10.62 9.59
CA GLN A 122 4.51 11.33 10.01
C GLN A 122 4.49 11.65 11.51
N LEU A 123 5.11 10.80 12.36
CA LEU A 123 5.23 11.09 13.79
C LEU A 123 6.19 12.25 14.04
N LEU A 124 7.33 12.27 13.35
CA LEU A 124 8.32 13.35 13.50
C LEU A 124 7.77 14.69 13.02
N LEU A 125 7.10 14.71 11.86
CA LEU A 125 6.45 15.92 11.34
C LEU A 125 5.34 16.43 12.27
N LYS A 126 4.55 15.52 12.88
CA LYS A 126 3.57 15.88 13.91
C LYS A 126 4.22 16.51 15.14
N GLU A 127 5.35 15.97 15.61
CA GLU A 127 6.07 16.57 16.74
C GLU A 127 6.62 17.96 16.37
N MET A 128 7.15 18.15 15.15
CA MET A 128 7.58 19.47 14.69
C MET A 128 6.42 20.48 14.64
N LEU A 129 5.27 20.09 14.08
CA LEU A 129 4.08 20.94 14.06
C LEU A 129 3.62 21.38 15.45
N LYS A 130 3.79 20.54 16.48
CA LYS A 130 3.46 20.93 17.86
C LYS A 130 4.38 22.04 18.37
N CYS A 131 5.64 22.06 17.92
CA CYS A 131 6.65 23.05 18.30
C CYS A 131 6.56 24.34 17.47
N SER A 132 6.02 24.28 16.24
CA SER A 132 6.00 25.40 15.28
C SER A 132 4.73 26.26 15.31
N LYS A 133 3.92 26.21 16.37
CA LYS A 133 2.61 26.89 16.40
C LYS A 133 2.73 28.39 16.09
N ASN A 134 2.06 28.82 15.02
CA ASN A 134 1.99 30.21 14.51
C ASN A 134 3.32 30.77 13.97
N SER A 135 4.28 29.92 13.58
CA SER A 135 5.46 30.37 12.85
C SER A 135 5.22 30.41 11.34
N GLU A 136 6.01 31.23 10.65
CA GLU A 136 6.23 31.09 9.21
C GLU A 136 6.68 29.64 8.92
N GLY A 137 6.06 28.97 7.95
CA GLY A 137 6.32 27.55 7.62
C GLY A 137 5.35 26.52 8.22
N THR A 138 4.41 26.90 9.10
CA THR A 138 3.40 25.95 9.64
C THR A 138 2.58 25.28 8.54
N ALA A 139 2.11 26.04 7.54
CA ALA A 139 1.31 25.51 6.43
C ALA A 139 2.10 24.50 5.57
N GLU A 140 3.38 24.76 5.31
CA GLU A 140 4.24 23.83 4.56
C GLU A 140 4.44 22.52 5.33
N LEU A 141 4.59 22.60 6.66
CA LEU A 141 4.69 21.40 7.52
C LEU A 141 3.39 20.58 7.53
N GLU A 142 2.22 21.23 7.53
CA GLU A 142 0.93 20.56 7.42
C GLU A 142 0.80 19.84 6.08
N GLU A 143 1.20 20.49 4.98
CA GLU A 143 1.20 19.90 3.64
C GLU A 143 2.19 18.71 3.55
N ALA A 144 3.38 18.85 4.12
CA ALA A 144 4.37 17.78 4.18
C ALA A 144 3.86 16.57 4.99
N LEU A 145 3.19 16.83 6.12
CA LEU A 145 2.56 15.78 6.91
C LEU A 145 1.47 15.07 6.12
N ALA A 146 0.57 15.82 5.46
CA ALA A 146 -0.47 15.25 4.61
C ALA A 146 0.13 14.38 3.50
N THR A 147 1.18 14.87 2.83
CA THR A 147 1.91 14.14 1.79
C THR A 147 2.49 12.82 2.31
N VAL A 148 3.15 12.82 3.47
CA VAL A 148 3.72 11.59 4.06
C VAL A 148 2.63 10.62 4.48
N LEU A 149 1.50 11.11 5.02
CA LEU A 149 0.36 10.27 5.35
C LEU A 149 -0.24 9.62 4.09
N ASP A 150 -0.33 10.35 2.99
CA ASP A 150 -0.79 9.84 1.70
C ASP A 150 0.16 8.77 1.14
N ILE A 151 1.48 8.95 1.28
CA ILE A 151 2.46 7.93 0.90
C ILE A 151 2.27 6.66 1.73
N ILE A 152 2.16 6.77 3.06
CA ILE A 152 1.94 5.63 3.95
C ILE A 152 0.63 4.90 3.58
N LYS A 153 -0.44 5.66 3.33
CA LYS A 153 -1.72 5.12 2.88
C LYS A 153 -1.57 4.39 1.54
N SER A 154 -0.92 5.01 0.55
CA SER A 154 -0.68 4.42 -0.77
C SER A 154 0.08 3.10 -0.66
N VAL A 155 1.16 3.08 0.12
CA VAL A 155 1.94 1.86 0.39
C VAL A 155 1.07 0.78 1.03
N ASN A 156 0.27 1.13 2.04
CA ASN A 156 -0.64 0.19 2.69
C ASN A 156 -1.73 -0.35 1.74
N ASP A 157 -2.32 0.51 0.92
CA ASP A 157 -3.34 0.12 -0.06
C ASP A 157 -2.74 -0.81 -1.13
N SER A 158 -1.49 -0.56 -1.54
CA SER A 158 -0.76 -1.42 -2.48
C SER A 158 -0.55 -2.85 -1.96
N MET A 159 -0.52 -3.04 -0.62
CA MET A 159 -0.45 -4.39 -0.03
C MET A 159 -1.72 -5.20 -0.30
N HIS A 160 -2.87 -4.52 -0.44
CA HIS A 160 -4.13 -5.20 -0.77
C HIS A 160 -4.23 -5.48 -2.27
N GLN A 161 -3.63 -4.62 -3.10
CA GLN A 161 -3.56 -4.78 -4.55
C GLN A 161 -2.84 -6.07 -4.96
N ILE A 162 -1.69 -6.37 -4.35
CA ILE A 162 -0.93 -7.60 -4.68
C ILE A 162 -1.66 -8.89 -4.27
N ALA A 163 -2.73 -8.79 -3.47
CA ALA A 163 -3.57 -9.90 -3.07
C ALA A 163 -4.80 -10.11 -3.98
N ILE A 164 -4.93 -9.33 -5.07
CA ILE A 164 -5.97 -9.52 -6.08
C ILE A 164 -5.65 -10.76 -6.92
N THR A 165 -6.64 -11.65 -7.08
CA THR A 165 -6.52 -12.89 -7.86
C THR A 165 -7.59 -12.99 -8.94
N GLY A 166 -7.25 -13.61 -10.08
CA GLY A 166 -8.19 -13.84 -11.19
C GLY A 166 -8.53 -12.61 -12.03
N TYR A 167 -7.73 -11.55 -11.96
CA TYR A 167 -7.84 -10.43 -12.89
C TYR A 167 -7.05 -10.76 -14.19
N GLU A 168 -7.73 -10.77 -15.33
CA GLU A 168 -7.16 -11.08 -16.65
C GLU A 168 -6.64 -9.81 -17.34
N GLY A 169 -5.69 -9.12 -16.71
CA GLY A 169 -5.07 -7.90 -17.23
C GLY A 169 -3.89 -7.46 -16.36
N ASP A 170 -3.14 -6.47 -16.81
CA ASP A 170 -2.07 -5.90 -16.00
C ASP A 170 -2.64 -4.82 -15.04
N VAL A 171 -2.49 -5.06 -13.74
CA VAL A 171 -2.91 -4.13 -12.70
C VAL A 171 -2.15 -2.80 -12.80
N SER A 172 -0.93 -2.82 -13.34
CA SER A 172 -0.13 -1.61 -13.56
C SER A 172 -0.78 -0.64 -14.58
N GLU A 173 -1.58 -1.15 -15.51
CA GLU A 173 -2.23 -0.36 -16.55
C GLU A 173 -3.47 0.40 -16.07
N LEU A 174 -4.03 0.00 -14.91
CA LEU A 174 -5.22 0.60 -14.29
C LEU A 174 -4.98 2.03 -13.77
N GLY A 175 -3.70 2.44 -13.70
CA GLY A 175 -3.27 3.70 -13.14
C GLY A 175 -3.07 3.64 -11.63
N LYS A 176 -2.98 4.79 -10.97
CA LYS A 176 -2.70 4.87 -9.53
C LYS A 176 -3.88 4.32 -8.73
N LEU A 177 -3.63 3.43 -7.78
CA LEU A 177 -4.62 3.04 -6.78
C LEU A 177 -4.85 4.21 -5.83
N LEU A 178 -6.09 4.70 -5.79
CA LEU A 178 -6.48 5.84 -4.96
C LEU A 178 -7.03 5.37 -3.63
N MET A 179 -7.92 4.38 -3.66
CA MET A 179 -8.57 3.84 -2.47
C MET A 179 -8.97 2.38 -2.61
N GLN A 180 -9.08 1.71 -1.47
CA GLN A 180 -9.67 0.37 -1.37
C GLN A 180 -10.51 0.24 -0.11
N GLY A 181 -11.50 -0.66 -0.11
CA GLY A 181 -12.36 -0.86 1.05
C GLY A 181 -13.42 -1.94 0.87
N SER A 182 -13.94 -2.46 1.98
CA SER A 182 -15.03 -3.45 2.01
C SER A 182 -16.40 -2.78 2.16
N PHE A 183 -17.36 -3.22 1.36
CA PHE A 183 -18.71 -2.65 1.29
C PHE A 183 -19.79 -3.73 1.18
N ASN A 184 -20.98 -3.41 1.68
CA ASN A 184 -22.21 -4.06 1.24
C ASN A 184 -22.63 -3.45 -0.10
N VAL A 185 -22.87 -4.29 -1.10
CA VAL A 185 -23.22 -3.89 -2.46
C VAL A 185 -24.52 -4.57 -2.89
N TRP A 186 -25.50 -3.75 -3.28
CA TRP A 186 -26.71 -4.20 -3.98
C TRP A 186 -26.61 -3.84 -5.46
N THR A 187 -27.37 -4.55 -6.28
CA THR A 187 -27.42 -4.31 -7.73
C THR A 187 -28.85 -4.00 -8.15
N ASP A 188 -29.04 -2.91 -8.89
CA ASP A 188 -30.32 -2.51 -9.48
C ASP A 188 -30.17 -2.25 -10.99
N HIS A 189 -29.74 -3.29 -11.71
CA HIS A 189 -29.53 -3.22 -13.17
C HIS A 189 -30.87 -3.16 -13.92
N LYS A 190 -30.91 -2.44 -15.06
CA LYS A 190 -32.08 -2.45 -15.96
C LYS A 190 -32.35 -3.89 -16.42
N LYS A 191 -33.63 -4.28 -16.46
CA LYS A 191 -34.08 -5.63 -16.85
C LYS A 191 -33.56 -5.96 -18.26
N GLY A 192 -32.70 -6.96 -18.37
CA GLY A 192 -32.18 -7.47 -19.65
C GLY A 192 -30.69 -7.83 -19.64
N HIS A 193 -29.88 -7.22 -18.76
CA HIS A 193 -28.42 -7.27 -18.91
C HIS A 193 -27.67 -8.41 -18.21
N ASN A 194 -28.26 -9.23 -17.34
CA ASN A 194 -27.68 -10.52 -16.92
C ASN A 194 -28.64 -11.33 -16.05
N LYS A 195 -28.73 -12.65 -16.30
CA LYS A 195 -29.52 -13.63 -15.53
C LYS A 195 -28.92 -13.94 -14.13
N VAL A 196 -27.99 -13.12 -13.62
CA VAL A 196 -27.42 -13.31 -12.28
C VAL A 196 -28.42 -12.80 -11.24
N LYS A 197 -29.31 -13.71 -10.87
CA LYS A 197 -30.10 -13.85 -9.65
C LYS A 197 -30.61 -12.56 -8.99
N ASP A 198 -31.93 -12.41 -9.00
CA ASP A 198 -32.75 -11.53 -8.14
C ASP A 198 -32.32 -11.46 -6.65
N LEU A 199 -31.47 -12.37 -6.16
CA LEU A 199 -31.00 -12.39 -4.77
C LEU A 199 -30.21 -11.14 -4.36
N ALA A 200 -29.39 -10.54 -5.24
CA ALA A 200 -28.60 -9.34 -4.88
C ALA A 200 -29.45 -8.06 -4.81
N ARG A 201 -30.68 -8.07 -5.33
CA ARG A 201 -31.67 -7.00 -5.13
C ARG A 201 -32.17 -6.95 -3.68
N PHE A 202 -32.29 -8.11 -3.02
CA PHE A 202 -32.85 -8.21 -1.67
C PHE A 202 -31.81 -8.42 -0.58
N LYS A 203 -30.67 -9.05 -0.89
CA LYS A 203 -29.57 -9.30 0.05
C LYS A 203 -28.25 -8.70 -0.48
N PRO A 204 -27.56 -7.84 0.29
CA PRO A 204 -26.29 -7.29 -0.14
C PRO A 204 -25.25 -8.38 -0.35
N MET A 205 -24.40 -8.15 -1.34
CA MET A 205 -23.17 -8.89 -1.51
C MET A 205 -22.03 -8.14 -0.81
N GLN A 206 -21.16 -8.87 -0.12
CA GLN A 206 -19.90 -8.31 0.35
C GLN A 206 -18.92 -8.20 -0.83
N ARG A 207 -18.40 -6.99 -1.05
CA ARG A 207 -17.38 -6.71 -2.06
C ARG A 207 -16.29 -5.83 -1.47
N HIS A 208 -15.07 -6.14 -1.86
CA HIS A 208 -13.93 -5.25 -1.67
C HIS A 208 -13.70 -4.49 -2.96
N LEU A 209 -13.78 -3.17 -2.91
CA LEU A 209 -13.61 -2.30 -4.06
C LEU A 209 -12.19 -1.77 -4.10
N PHE A 210 -11.64 -1.62 -5.31
CA PHE A 210 -10.37 -0.94 -5.57
C PHE A 210 -10.60 0.16 -6.61
N LEU A 211 -10.45 1.41 -6.19
CA LEU A 211 -10.60 2.58 -7.04
C LEU A 211 -9.24 2.99 -7.59
N TYR A 212 -9.02 2.76 -8.88
CA TYR A 212 -7.88 3.26 -9.64
C TYR A 212 -8.29 4.48 -10.46
N THR A 213 -7.29 5.24 -10.94
CA THR A 213 -7.56 6.41 -11.80
C THR A 213 -8.27 6.06 -13.10
N LYS A 214 -8.12 4.85 -13.65
CA LYS A 214 -8.81 4.44 -14.90
C LYS A 214 -9.92 3.42 -14.70
N MET A 215 -9.90 2.66 -13.61
CA MET A 215 -10.80 1.51 -13.39
C MET A 215 -11.28 1.43 -11.94
N LEU A 216 -12.52 0.98 -11.73
CA LEU A 216 -13.03 0.54 -10.44
C LEU A 216 -13.20 -0.98 -10.45
N LEU A 217 -12.43 -1.70 -9.62
CA LEU A 217 -12.53 -3.15 -9.50
C LEU A 217 -13.45 -3.56 -8.36
N PHE A 218 -14.21 -4.61 -8.58
CA PHE A 218 -15.02 -5.31 -7.60
C PHE A 218 -14.42 -6.68 -7.36
N CYS A 219 -13.99 -6.93 -6.12
CA CYS A 219 -13.44 -8.21 -5.70
C CYS A 219 -14.28 -8.81 -4.57
N LYS A 220 -14.22 -10.14 -4.42
CA LYS A 220 -14.75 -10.86 -3.26
C LYS A 220 -13.58 -11.21 -2.35
N LYS A 221 -13.57 -10.68 -1.12
CA LYS A 221 -12.61 -11.09 -0.09
C LYS A 221 -12.74 -12.60 0.18
N ARG A 222 -11.62 -13.30 0.17
CA ARG A 222 -11.46 -14.69 0.57
C ARG A 222 -10.54 -14.71 1.78
N GLU A 223 -10.87 -15.58 2.71
CA GLU A 223 -9.99 -15.94 3.80
C GLU A 223 -9.55 -17.36 3.51
N GLU A 224 -8.28 -17.54 3.17
CA GLU A 224 -7.70 -18.88 3.04
C GLU A 224 -7.21 -19.29 4.43
N ASN A 225 -7.71 -20.42 4.91
CA ASN A 225 -7.17 -21.08 6.09
C ASN A 225 -6.00 -21.94 5.62
N THR A 226 -4.81 -21.36 5.52
CA THR A 226 -3.57 -22.13 5.42
C THR A 226 -3.23 -22.66 6.81
N ASP A 227 -2.94 -23.96 6.91
CA ASP A 227 -2.66 -24.65 8.17
C ASP A 227 -1.59 -23.93 9.00
N GLY A 228 -2.05 -23.24 10.05
CA GLY A 228 -1.25 -22.72 11.16
C GLY A 228 -0.54 -21.37 10.97
N HIS A 229 -0.35 -20.84 9.76
CA HIS A 229 0.49 -19.64 9.58
C HIS A 229 -0.16 -18.61 8.63
N GLU A 230 -0.53 -17.48 9.24
CA GLU A 230 -0.95 -16.18 8.68
C GLU A 230 -2.14 -16.17 7.70
N LYS A 231 -3.32 -15.75 8.21
CA LYS A 231 -4.53 -15.48 7.40
C LYS A 231 -4.28 -14.33 6.44
N THR A 232 -3.69 -14.62 5.28
CA THR A 232 -3.54 -13.61 4.24
C THR A 232 -4.87 -13.54 3.49
N ALA A 233 -5.56 -12.41 3.63
CA ALA A 233 -6.78 -12.18 2.87
C ALA A 233 -6.43 -12.06 1.38
N SER A 234 -7.12 -12.81 0.52
CA SER A 234 -7.02 -12.67 -0.94
C SER A 234 -8.30 -12.07 -1.50
N TYR A 235 -8.21 -11.40 -2.66
CA TYR A 235 -9.32 -10.67 -3.27
C TYR A 235 -9.62 -11.25 -4.66
N SER A 236 -10.57 -12.18 -4.73
CA SER A 236 -10.96 -12.77 -6.02
C SER A 236 -11.71 -11.75 -6.87
N PHE A 237 -11.19 -11.41 -8.04
CA PHE A 237 -11.84 -10.54 -9.02
C PHE A 237 -13.26 -11.01 -9.38
N LYS A 238 -14.16 -10.04 -9.61
CA LYS A 238 -15.57 -10.27 -9.96
C LYS A 238 -16.06 -9.38 -11.09
N ASN A 239 -15.72 -8.09 -11.07
CA ASN A 239 -16.13 -7.15 -12.09
C ASN A 239 -15.20 -5.94 -12.13
N SER A 240 -15.22 -5.18 -13.22
CA SER A 240 -14.47 -3.93 -13.38
C SER A 240 -15.27 -2.91 -14.16
N LEU A 241 -15.25 -1.64 -13.74
CA LEU A 241 -15.90 -0.53 -14.43
C LEU A 241 -14.86 0.47 -14.92
N LYS A 242 -14.91 0.86 -16.20
CA LYS A 242 -14.08 1.95 -16.74
C LYS A 242 -14.54 3.29 -16.17
N MET A 243 -13.64 4.03 -15.53
CA MET A 243 -13.98 5.30 -14.87
C MET A 243 -14.54 6.34 -15.85
N SER A 244 -14.12 6.31 -17.12
CA SER A 244 -14.65 7.17 -18.20
C SER A 244 -16.15 7.02 -18.48
N THR A 245 -16.78 5.98 -17.93
CA THR A 245 -18.20 5.62 -18.15
C THR A 245 -18.96 5.43 -16.83
N VAL A 246 -18.29 5.70 -15.71
CA VAL A 246 -18.88 5.68 -14.36
C VAL A 246 -19.55 7.03 -14.10
N GLY A 247 -20.69 7.00 -13.43
CA GLY A 247 -21.23 8.15 -12.73
C GLY A 247 -21.66 7.76 -11.32
N ILE A 248 -21.99 8.77 -10.50
CA ILE A 248 -22.34 8.57 -9.10
C ILE A 248 -23.65 9.25 -8.72
N THR A 249 -24.29 8.75 -7.67
CA THR A 249 -25.39 9.42 -6.97
C THR A 249 -25.08 9.43 -5.48
N GLU A 250 -24.86 10.62 -4.92
CA GLU A 250 -24.37 10.78 -3.56
C GLU A 250 -25.40 10.38 -2.49
N ASN A 251 -26.68 10.65 -2.74
CA ASN A 251 -27.74 10.47 -1.74
C ASN A 251 -28.70 9.36 -2.14
N VAL A 252 -28.79 8.34 -1.28
CA VAL A 252 -29.75 7.25 -1.39
C VAL A 252 -30.76 7.39 -0.26
N LYS A 253 -32.06 7.34 -0.58
CA LYS A 253 -33.12 7.50 0.41
C LYS A 253 -33.06 6.39 1.46
N GLY A 254 -33.17 6.77 2.74
CA GLY A 254 -33.27 5.84 3.86
C GLY A 254 -31.95 5.39 4.50
N ASP A 255 -30.78 5.74 3.95
CA ASP A 255 -29.49 5.47 4.60
C ASP A 255 -28.43 6.51 4.15
N ASN A 256 -27.99 7.35 5.07
CA ASN A 256 -27.01 8.40 4.78
C ASN A 256 -25.59 7.86 4.52
N LYS A 257 -25.33 6.57 4.79
CA LYS A 257 -24.07 5.88 4.47
C LYS A 257 -24.07 5.22 3.09
N LYS A 258 -25.20 5.29 2.37
CA LYS A 258 -25.33 4.76 1.01
C LYS A 258 -25.08 5.82 -0.04
N PHE A 259 -24.48 5.37 -1.15
CA PHE A 259 -24.32 6.09 -2.41
C PHE A 259 -24.43 5.10 -3.56
N GLU A 260 -24.58 5.58 -4.78
CA GLU A 260 -24.65 4.73 -5.96
C GLU A 260 -23.50 5.01 -6.89
N ILE A 261 -23.00 3.92 -7.49
CA ILE A 261 -22.11 3.95 -8.65
C ILE A 261 -22.90 3.35 -9.79
N TRP A 262 -23.09 4.11 -10.86
CA TRP A 262 -23.82 3.67 -12.03
C TRP A 262 -22.91 3.68 -13.26
N TYR A 263 -23.21 2.82 -14.22
CA TYR A 263 -22.39 2.57 -15.39
C TYR A 263 -23.25 2.60 -16.66
N ASN A 264 -22.66 3.09 -17.76
CA ASN A 264 -23.28 3.18 -19.09
C ASN A 264 -24.71 3.74 -19.08
N GLY A 265 -24.88 4.99 -18.63
CA GLY A 265 -26.22 5.62 -18.60
C GLY A 265 -27.21 4.94 -17.64
N ARG A 266 -26.71 4.43 -16.52
CA ARG A 266 -27.47 3.69 -15.49
C ARG A 266 -28.08 2.38 -15.99
N GLU A 267 -27.49 1.75 -17.00
CA GLU A 267 -27.80 0.35 -17.34
C GLU A 267 -27.44 -0.58 -16.20
N GLU A 268 -26.29 -0.31 -15.56
CA GLU A 268 -25.90 -0.94 -14.31
C GLU A 268 -25.88 0.07 -13.16
N VAL A 269 -26.45 -0.33 -12.02
CA VAL A 269 -26.44 0.49 -10.80
C VAL A 269 -26.00 -0.38 -9.63
N TYR A 270 -24.98 0.09 -8.92
CA TYR A 270 -24.42 -0.52 -7.72
C TYR A 270 -24.70 0.40 -6.54
N ILE A 271 -25.52 -0.05 -5.60
CA ILE A 271 -25.79 0.69 -4.36
C ILE A 271 -24.75 0.26 -3.34
N ILE A 272 -23.87 1.17 -2.94
CA ILE A 272 -22.74 0.93 -2.06
C ILE A 272 -23.08 1.47 -0.67
N GLN A 273 -22.98 0.63 0.36
CA GLN A 273 -23.10 1.07 1.74
C GLN A 273 -21.74 1.02 2.44
N ALA A 274 -21.25 2.18 2.84
CA ALA A 274 -20.04 2.33 3.64
C ALA A 274 -20.28 1.96 5.12
N SER A 275 -19.20 1.68 5.85
CA SER A 275 -19.25 1.45 7.30
C SER A 275 -19.62 2.71 8.09
N SER A 276 -19.23 3.89 7.59
CA SER A 276 -19.51 5.21 8.19
C SER A 276 -19.80 6.28 7.13
N VAL A 277 -20.36 7.42 7.56
CA VAL A 277 -20.67 8.56 6.68
C VAL A 277 -19.38 9.21 6.18
N GLU A 278 -18.37 9.28 7.02
CA GLU A 278 -17.05 9.83 6.71
C GLU A 278 -16.39 9.01 5.60
N LEU A 279 -16.43 7.68 5.70
CA LEU A 279 -15.90 6.81 4.65
C LEU A 279 -16.64 7.01 3.33
N LYS A 280 -17.99 7.08 3.36
CA LYS A 280 -18.78 7.41 2.16
C LYS A 280 -18.32 8.73 1.54
N ASN A 281 -18.20 9.80 2.33
CA ASN A 281 -17.86 11.12 1.83
C ASN A 281 -16.45 11.14 1.20
N THR A 282 -15.49 10.44 1.81
CA THR A 282 -14.15 10.25 1.22
C THR A 282 -14.23 9.52 -0.12
N TRP A 283 -15.02 8.44 -0.23
CA TRP A 283 -15.23 7.72 -1.49
C TRP A 283 -15.86 8.58 -2.58
N ILE A 284 -16.88 9.37 -2.24
CA ILE A 284 -17.52 10.28 -3.19
C ILE A 284 -16.53 11.36 -3.66
N SER A 285 -15.76 11.94 -2.73
CA SER A 285 -14.76 12.96 -3.05
C SER A 285 -13.70 12.43 -4.02
N GLU A 286 -13.14 11.25 -3.74
CA GLU A 286 -12.11 10.65 -4.61
C GLU A 286 -12.67 10.23 -5.97
N ILE A 287 -13.88 9.64 -6.03
CA ILE A 287 -14.50 9.31 -7.31
C ILE A 287 -14.73 10.58 -8.13
N ARG A 288 -15.21 11.68 -7.51
CA ARG A 288 -15.39 12.96 -8.20
C ARG A 288 -14.10 13.49 -8.82
N LYS A 289 -12.99 13.45 -8.09
CA LYS A 289 -11.68 13.87 -8.60
C LYS A 289 -11.23 13.10 -9.84
N VAL A 290 -11.66 11.85 -10.00
CA VAL A 290 -11.37 11.02 -11.19
C VAL A 290 -12.30 11.33 -12.37
N LEU A 291 -13.53 11.78 -12.10
CA LEU A 291 -14.54 12.06 -13.12
C LEU A 291 -14.43 13.46 -13.73
N THR A 292 -13.73 14.38 -13.07
CA THR A 292 -13.31 15.71 -13.57
C THR A 292 -12.02 15.64 -14.34
#